data_AF-A0A7C4SWA2-F1
#
_entry.id   AF-A0A7C4SWA2-F1
#
_cell.length_a   1.000
_cell.length_b   1.000
_cell.length_c   1.000
_cell.angle_alpha   90.00
_cell.angle_beta   90.00
_cell.angle_gamma   90.00
#
_symmetry.space_group_name_H-M   'P 1'
#
loop_
_entity.id
_entity.type
_entity.pdbx_description
1 polymer ?
#
loop_
_entity_poly.entity_id
_entity_poly.type
_entity_poly.pdbx_seq_one_letter_code
_entity_poly.pdbx_strand_id
1 'polypeptide(L)'
;MAFKQITFVIMLAVCLFVVCECLAFQFEDFVWGISEEQARGLLKQNRKKLTAAEAEGGIAYRDKLMGISCKIELLFTPESRVLYAVRATWDGVEAGPLARDFLSKRHHEPIQEEPGIDKYIWMDSGTEDIIALDYSAGKTDLWYSVGDEYEQGIRLEEGRQEQVDYF
;
A
#
# COMPACT_ATOMS: atom_id res chain seq x y z
N MET A 1 3.40 22.67 48.49
CA MET A 1 4.30 22.01 47.50
C MET A 1 3.64 20.85 46.74
N ALA A 2 2.39 20.44 47.00
CA ALA A 2 1.74 19.33 46.28
C ALA A 2 1.15 19.72 44.89
N PHE A 3 0.86 21.01 44.67
CA PHE A 3 0.15 21.47 43.46
C PHE A 3 1.02 21.44 42.19
N LYS A 4 2.35 21.58 42.31
CA LYS A 4 3.28 21.52 41.16
C LYS A 4 3.53 20.10 40.65
N GLN A 5 3.38 19.08 41.50
CA GLN A 5 3.58 17.68 41.09
C GLN A 5 2.38 17.13 40.30
N ILE A 6 1.15 17.56 40.61
CA ILE A 6 -0.06 17.11 39.93
C ILE A 6 -0.10 17.61 38.47
N THR A 7 0.34 18.85 38.21
CA THR A 7 0.37 19.41 36.85
C THR A 7 1.35 18.66 35.93
N PHE A 8 2.47 18.17 36.48
CA PHE A 8 3.48 17.44 35.71
C PHE A 8 2.99 16.05 35.28
N VAL A 9 2.21 15.37 36.14
CA VAL A 9 1.62 14.06 35.81
C VAL A 9 0.53 14.18 34.75
N ILE A 10 -0.27 15.25 34.78
CA ILE A 10 -1.31 15.49 33.76
C ILE A 10 -0.66 15.84 32.42
N MET A 11 0.41 16.66 32.40
CA MET A 11 1.12 16.99 31.17
C MET A 11 1.84 15.76 30.56
N LEU A 12 2.38 14.86 31.39
CA LEU A 12 2.98 13.59 30.94
C LEU A 12 1.93 12.62 30.39
N ALA A 13 0.74 12.56 31.00
CA ALA A 13 -0.38 11.73 30.51
C ALA A 13 -0.98 12.26 29.21
N VAL A 14 -1.03 13.59 29.03
CA VAL A 14 -1.45 14.23 27.77
C VAL A 14 -0.40 14.02 26.68
N CYS A 15 0.91 14.08 26.99
CA CYS A 15 1.96 13.73 26.04
C CYS A 15 1.96 12.24 25.66
N LEU A 16 1.63 11.33 26.57
CA LEU A 16 1.49 9.89 26.30
C LEU A 16 0.26 9.56 25.45
N PHE A 17 -0.78 10.41 25.44
CA PHE A 17 -1.95 10.24 24.57
C PHE A 17 -1.78 10.84 23.17
N VAL A 18 -0.76 11.67 22.94
CA VAL A 18 -0.49 12.33 21.64
C VAL A 18 0.49 11.53 20.78
N VAL A 19 0.98 10.38 21.25
CA VAL A 19 1.75 9.42 20.44
C VAL A 19 0.88 8.21 20.07
N CYS A 20 -0.40 8.43 19.76
CA CYS A 20 -1.03 7.66 18.69
C CYS A 20 -0.56 8.29 17.39
N GLU A 21 0.74 8.18 17.09
CA GLU A 21 1.12 8.10 15.70
C GLU A 21 0.35 6.90 15.19
N CYS A 22 -0.74 7.18 14.47
CA CYS A 22 -1.24 6.29 13.43
C CYS A 22 0.02 5.81 12.72
N LEU A 23 0.47 4.59 13.04
CA LEU A 23 1.38 3.84 12.21
C LEU A 23 0.60 3.63 10.91
N ALA A 24 0.70 4.65 10.07
CA ALA A 24 0.22 4.71 8.73
C ALA A 24 1.06 3.67 7.99
N PHE A 25 0.54 2.45 7.97
CA PHE A 25 0.75 1.43 6.96
C PHE A 25 2.16 1.33 6.36
N GLN A 26 2.89 0.29 6.76
CA GLN A 26 4.06 -0.17 6.04
C GLN A 26 3.55 -1.24 5.09
N PHE A 27 3.53 -1.00 3.77
CA PHE A 27 3.25 -2.05 2.79
C PHE A 27 4.26 -3.20 2.89
N GLU A 28 5.41 -2.94 3.52
CA GLU A 28 6.43 -3.90 3.95
C GLU A 28 6.05 -4.74 5.18
N ASP A 29 4.98 -4.40 5.91
CA ASP A 29 4.50 -5.22 7.04
C ASP A 29 3.96 -6.59 6.56
N PHE A 30 3.65 -6.70 5.26
CA PHE A 30 3.25 -7.95 4.66
C PHE A 30 4.48 -8.79 4.32
N VAL A 31 4.55 -9.95 4.95
CA VAL A 31 5.55 -10.96 4.61
C VAL A 31 5.10 -11.67 3.34
N TRP A 32 5.94 -11.66 2.31
CA TRP A 32 5.67 -12.39 1.08
C TRP A 32 5.54 -13.89 1.32
N GLY A 33 4.68 -14.54 0.54
CA GLY A 33 4.45 -15.98 0.68
C GLY A 33 3.45 -16.38 1.77
N ILE A 34 2.90 -15.44 2.56
CA ILE A 34 1.81 -15.78 3.50
C ILE A 34 0.55 -16.19 2.75
N SER A 35 -0.22 -17.11 3.32
CA SER A 35 -1.48 -17.53 2.72
C SER A 35 -2.57 -16.46 2.88
N GLU A 36 -3.60 -16.53 2.04
CA GLU A 36 -4.79 -15.69 2.17
C GLU A 36 -5.42 -15.77 3.57
N GLU A 37 -5.49 -16.96 4.16
CA GLU A 37 -6.03 -17.14 5.51
C GLU A 37 -5.21 -16.39 6.57
N GLN A 38 -3.87 -16.47 6.48
CA GLN A 38 -2.97 -15.73 7.37
C GLN A 38 -3.14 -14.22 7.20
N ALA A 39 -3.23 -13.74 5.95
CA ALA A 39 -3.47 -12.33 5.66
C ALA A 39 -4.81 -11.84 6.26
N ARG A 40 -5.90 -12.62 6.12
CA ARG A 40 -7.19 -12.32 6.76
C ARG A 40 -7.07 -12.27 8.29
N GLY A 41 -6.31 -13.19 8.88
CA GLY A 41 -6.00 -13.20 10.31
C GLY A 41 -5.33 -11.91 10.77
N LEU A 42 -4.29 -11.46 10.07
CA LEU A 42 -3.57 -10.21 10.36
C LEU A 42 -4.48 -8.99 10.23
N LEU A 43 -5.28 -8.90 9.16
CA LEU A 43 -6.22 -7.80 8.96
C LEU A 43 -7.28 -7.73 10.07
N LYS A 44 -7.78 -8.88 10.52
CA LYS A 44 -8.74 -8.97 11.63
C LYS A 44 -8.13 -8.53 12.95
N GLN A 45 -6.89 -8.94 13.24
CA GLN A 45 -6.14 -8.50 14.42
C GLN A 45 -5.96 -6.98 14.42
N ASN A 46 -5.66 -6.40 13.26
CA ASN A 46 -5.51 -4.97 13.05
C ASN A 46 -6.84 -4.21 12.86
N ARG A 47 -7.98 -4.85 13.13
CA ARG A 47 -9.35 -4.28 13.07
C ARG A 47 -9.69 -3.62 11.73
N LYS A 48 -9.10 -4.11 10.64
CA LYS A 48 -9.38 -3.60 9.29
C LYS A 48 -10.74 -4.10 8.83
N LYS A 49 -11.53 -3.22 8.22
CA LYS A 49 -12.85 -3.54 7.65
C LYS A 49 -12.66 -3.91 6.18
N LEU A 50 -12.83 -5.18 5.87
CA LEU A 50 -12.80 -5.68 4.50
C LEU A 50 -13.96 -5.09 3.69
N THR A 51 -13.72 -4.78 2.42
CA THR A 51 -14.78 -4.33 1.50
C THR A 51 -15.52 -5.53 0.94
N ALA A 52 -16.84 -5.41 0.74
CA ALA A 52 -17.69 -6.49 0.21
C ALA A 52 -17.32 -6.94 -1.22
N ALA A 53 -16.53 -6.15 -1.93
CA ALA A 53 -15.89 -6.55 -3.19
C ALA A 53 -14.68 -7.43 -2.88
N GLU A 54 -14.93 -8.66 -2.45
CA GLU A 54 -13.98 -9.76 -2.59
C GLU A 54 -13.89 -10.06 -4.09
N ALA A 55 -13.17 -9.20 -4.83
CA ALA A 55 -12.94 -9.43 -6.25
C ALA A 55 -12.14 -10.72 -6.38
N GLU A 56 -12.79 -11.73 -6.96
CA GLU A 56 -12.29 -13.02 -7.42
C GLU A 56 -10.81 -13.28 -7.09
N GLY A 57 -10.58 -13.72 -5.85
CA GLY A 57 -9.29 -14.26 -5.44
C GLY A 57 -8.35 -13.31 -4.68
N GLY A 58 -8.72 -12.05 -4.42
CA GLY A 58 -7.94 -11.11 -3.59
C GLY A 58 -8.64 -10.69 -2.29
N ILE A 59 -7.92 -9.99 -1.40
CA ILE A 59 -8.51 -9.33 -0.21
C ILE A 59 -8.43 -7.82 -0.40
N ALA A 60 -9.56 -7.13 -0.31
CA ALA A 60 -9.61 -5.67 -0.41
C ALA A 60 -10.17 -5.01 0.86
N TYR A 61 -9.66 -3.82 1.18
CA TYR A 61 -10.16 -2.98 2.26
C TYR A 61 -9.86 -1.50 1.98
N ARG A 62 -10.45 -0.60 2.76
CA ARG A 62 -10.11 0.83 2.74
C ARG A 62 -9.24 1.18 3.94
N ASP A 63 -8.26 2.03 3.69
CA ASP A 63 -7.38 2.58 4.72
C ASP A 63 -6.99 4.02 4.40
N LYS A 64 -6.12 4.61 5.23
CA LYS A 64 -5.47 5.89 4.95
C LYS A 64 -3.98 5.70 4.84
N LEU A 65 -3.43 6.09 3.70
CA LEU A 65 -2.01 6.18 3.44
C LEU A 65 -1.63 7.63 3.25
N MET A 66 -0.56 8.07 3.92
CA MET A 66 -0.13 9.48 3.89
C MET A 66 -1.28 10.45 4.26
N GLY A 67 -2.19 10.01 5.12
CA GLY A 67 -3.38 10.77 5.53
C GLY A 67 -4.53 10.79 4.51
N ILE A 68 -4.36 10.22 3.32
CA ILE A 68 -5.36 10.20 2.24
C ILE A 68 -6.00 8.82 2.17
N SER A 69 -7.33 8.78 2.10
CA SER A 69 -8.09 7.54 1.98
C SER A 69 -7.78 6.83 0.65
N CYS A 70 -7.53 5.53 0.71
CA CYS A 70 -7.29 4.69 -0.45
C CYS A 70 -8.00 3.34 -0.32
N LYS A 71 -8.04 2.61 -1.43
CA LYS A 71 -8.32 1.18 -1.47
C LYS A 71 -6.98 0.44 -1.40
N ILE A 72 -6.90 -0.59 -0.58
CA ILE A 72 -5.78 -1.54 -0.53
C ILE A 72 -6.28 -2.89 -1.01
N GLU A 73 -5.51 -3.54 -1.86
CA GLU A 73 -5.74 -4.88 -2.38
C GLU A 73 -4.53 -5.76 -2.12
N LEU A 74 -4.76 -6.92 -1.52
CA LEU A 74 -3.79 -7.99 -1.37
C LEU A 74 -4.05 -9.02 -2.46
N LEU A 75 -3.02 -9.29 -3.26
CA LEU A 75 -3.08 -10.14 -4.44
C LEU A 75 -2.32 -11.44 -4.17
N PHE A 76 -2.97 -12.55 -4.48
CA PHE A 76 -2.49 -13.89 -4.19
C PHE A 76 -2.24 -14.66 -5.48
N THR A 77 -1.19 -15.48 -5.49
CA THR A 77 -0.86 -16.33 -6.63
C THR A 77 -2.07 -17.22 -6.98
N PRO A 78 -2.37 -17.47 -8.27
CA PRO A 78 -3.54 -18.25 -8.65
C PRO A 78 -3.53 -19.67 -8.09
N GLU A 79 -2.38 -20.34 -8.13
CA GLU A 79 -2.24 -21.75 -7.76
C GLU A 79 -1.97 -21.96 -6.27
N SER A 80 -0.91 -21.32 -5.75
CA SER A 80 -0.47 -21.52 -4.35
C SER A 80 -1.21 -20.64 -3.33
N ARG A 81 -1.99 -19.65 -3.79
CA ARG A 81 -2.78 -18.74 -2.95
C ARG A 81 -1.94 -18.03 -1.89
N VAL A 82 -0.70 -17.70 -2.24
CA VAL A 82 0.22 -16.94 -1.37
C VAL A 82 0.33 -15.50 -1.84
N LEU A 83 0.54 -14.58 -0.90
CA LEU A 83 0.63 -13.16 -1.18
C LEU A 83 1.89 -12.87 -2.01
N TYR A 84 1.70 -12.24 -3.17
CA TYR A 84 2.80 -11.81 -4.05
C TYR A 84 2.80 -10.32 -4.35
N ALA A 85 1.67 -9.63 -4.14
CA ALA A 85 1.59 -8.20 -4.37
C ALA A 85 0.57 -7.51 -3.45
N VAL A 86 0.83 -6.23 -3.21
CA VAL A 86 -0.07 -5.28 -2.54
C VAL A 86 -0.24 -4.08 -3.47
N ARG A 87 -1.49 -3.71 -3.73
CA ARG A 87 -1.84 -2.51 -4.49
C ARG A 87 -2.57 -1.52 -3.60
N ALA A 88 -2.16 -0.26 -3.66
CA ALA A 88 -2.90 0.86 -3.13
C ALA A 88 -3.40 1.75 -4.26
N THR A 89 -4.69 2.09 -4.24
CA THR A 89 -5.31 2.94 -5.25
C THR A 89 -6.02 4.12 -4.59
N TRP A 90 -5.77 5.32 -5.09
CA TRP A 90 -6.47 6.55 -4.70
C TRP A 90 -7.29 7.09 -5.86
N ASP A 91 -8.47 7.60 -5.51
CA ASP A 91 -9.30 8.39 -6.40
C ASP A 91 -8.65 9.78 -6.53
N GLY A 92 -7.88 10.01 -7.59
CA GLY A 92 -7.12 11.26 -7.81
C GLY A 92 -5.59 11.08 -7.83
N VAL A 93 -4.89 12.13 -8.27
CA VAL A 93 -3.42 12.14 -8.46
C VAL A 93 -2.66 12.75 -7.27
N GLU A 94 -3.37 13.29 -6.27
CA GLU A 94 -2.79 14.06 -5.16
C GLU A 94 -1.89 13.21 -4.28
N ALA A 95 -2.15 11.91 -4.19
CA ALA A 95 -1.33 10.96 -3.46
C ALA A 95 -0.01 10.63 -4.18
N GLY A 96 0.06 10.80 -5.51
CA GLY A 96 1.21 10.45 -6.33
C GLY A 96 2.51 11.13 -5.89
N PRO A 97 2.59 12.47 -5.90
CA PRO A 97 3.80 13.18 -5.46
C PRO A 97 4.20 12.86 -4.01
N LEU A 98 3.22 12.68 -3.12
CA LEU A 98 3.49 12.31 -1.72
C LEU A 98 4.09 10.90 -1.61
N ALA A 99 3.55 9.95 -2.37
CA ALA A 99 4.07 8.59 -2.44
C ALA A 99 5.49 8.57 -2.99
N ARG A 100 5.73 9.29 -4.10
CA ARG A 100 7.06 9.41 -4.70
C ARG A 100 8.07 9.98 -3.72
N ASP A 101 7.76 11.12 -3.09
CA ASP A 101 8.67 11.77 -2.15
C ASP A 101 8.92 10.92 -0.89
N PHE A 102 7.93 10.12 -0.47
CA PHE A 102 8.08 9.16 0.62
C PHE A 102 9.00 8.00 0.22
N LEU A 103 8.78 7.40 -0.95
CA LEU A 103 9.53 6.26 -1.46
C LEU A 103 10.99 6.63 -1.77
N SER A 104 11.24 7.77 -2.42
CA SER A 104 12.61 8.25 -2.71
C SER A 104 13.43 8.57 -1.46
N LYS A 105 12.80 8.78 -0.29
CA LYS A 105 13.53 8.94 0.99
C LYS A 105 13.94 7.61 1.61
N ARG A 106 13.22 6.55 1.30
CA ARG A 106 13.38 5.23 1.91
C ARG A 106 14.20 4.29 1.02
N HIS A 107 14.01 4.41 -0.28
CA HIS A 107 14.71 3.69 -1.33
C HIS A 107 15.64 4.65 -2.08
N HIS A 108 16.29 4.16 -3.13
CA HIS A 108 17.08 4.97 -4.05
C HIS A 108 16.18 5.81 -4.98
N GLU A 109 16.77 6.60 -5.87
CA GLU A 109 16.00 7.35 -6.88
C GLU A 109 15.27 6.38 -7.81
N PRO A 110 13.99 6.62 -8.13
CA PRO A 110 13.25 5.76 -9.04
C PRO A 110 13.83 5.82 -10.45
N ILE A 111 13.59 4.74 -11.18
CA ILE A 111 13.66 4.72 -12.63
C ILE A 111 12.34 5.27 -13.16
N GLN A 112 12.40 6.29 -14.00
CA GLN A 112 11.26 6.78 -14.77
C GLN A 112 11.37 6.18 -16.17
N GLU A 113 10.41 5.32 -16.55
CA GLU A 113 10.44 4.61 -17.84
C GLU A 113 10.30 5.58 -19.02
N GLU A 114 9.38 6.55 -18.89
CA GLU A 114 9.05 7.50 -19.95
C GLU A 114 9.11 8.93 -19.43
N PRO A 115 10.00 9.79 -19.99
CA PRO A 115 10.08 11.19 -19.58
C PRO A 115 8.76 11.92 -19.75
N GLY A 116 8.28 12.55 -18.68
CA GLY A 116 7.03 13.32 -18.68
C GLY A 116 5.78 12.49 -18.40
N ILE A 117 5.91 11.18 -18.22
CA ILE A 117 4.86 10.33 -17.64
C ILE A 117 5.15 10.15 -16.16
N ASP A 118 4.14 10.37 -15.33
CA ASP A 118 4.23 10.20 -13.88
C ASP A 118 4.16 8.71 -13.47
N LYS A 119 5.10 7.92 -14.01
CA LYS A 119 5.30 6.49 -13.73
C LYS A 119 6.74 6.26 -13.26
N TYR A 120 6.88 5.67 -12.08
CA TYR A 120 8.14 5.54 -11.36
C TYR A 120 8.29 4.13 -10.82
N ILE A 121 9.48 3.54 -10.94
CA ILE A 121 9.79 2.19 -10.50
C ILE A 121 11.02 2.20 -9.59
N TRP A 122 10.94 1.54 -8.44
CA TRP A 122 12.08 1.25 -7.58
C TRP A 122 12.35 -0.25 -7.58
N MET A 123 13.61 -0.62 -7.74
CA MET A 123 14.08 -2.02 -7.69
C MET A 123 15.33 -2.07 -6.82
N ASP A 124 15.23 -2.55 -5.59
CA ASP A 124 16.39 -2.60 -4.71
C ASP A 124 17.34 -3.74 -5.13
N SER A 125 18.59 -3.38 -5.47
CA SER A 125 19.63 -4.28 -6.04
C SER A 125 20.06 -5.51 -5.19
N GLY A 126 19.32 -5.85 -4.14
CA GLY A 126 19.51 -7.03 -3.31
C GLY A 126 18.22 -7.78 -2.97
N THR A 127 17.07 -7.32 -3.45
CA THR A 127 15.78 -8.01 -3.31
C THR A 127 15.13 -8.19 -4.67
N GLU A 128 14.18 -9.11 -4.76
CA GLU A 128 13.30 -9.24 -5.92
C GLU A 128 12.08 -8.30 -5.82
N ASP A 129 12.10 -7.37 -4.86
CA ASP A 129 10.96 -6.48 -4.64
C ASP A 129 10.93 -5.36 -5.68
N ILE A 130 9.75 -5.16 -6.26
CA ILE A 130 9.45 -4.10 -7.22
C ILE A 130 8.40 -3.20 -6.59
N ILE A 131 8.69 -1.91 -6.52
CA ILE A 131 7.71 -0.87 -6.18
C ILE A 131 7.45 -0.06 -7.43
N ALA A 132 6.18 0.06 -7.84
CA ALA A 132 5.80 0.89 -8.98
C ALA A 132 4.70 1.86 -8.61
N LEU A 133 4.88 3.11 -8.99
CA LEU A 133 3.95 4.19 -8.75
C LEU A 133 3.54 4.81 -10.08
N ASP A 134 2.25 4.85 -10.35
CA ASP A 134 1.67 5.51 -11.52
C ASP A 134 0.60 6.49 -11.05
N TYR A 135 0.74 7.76 -11.42
CA TYR A 135 -0.30 8.77 -11.22
C TYR A 135 -0.61 9.58 -12.47
N SER A 136 -0.46 8.95 -13.65
CA SER A 136 -0.55 9.60 -14.97
C SER A 136 -1.97 9.68 -15.58
N ALA A 137 -3.00 9.10 -14.94
CA ALA A 137 -4.33 8.94 -15.53
C ALA A 137 -5.50 9.40 -14.64
N GLY A 138 -5.32 10.47 -13.85
CA GLY A 138 -6.38 11.00 -12.98
C GLY A 138 -6.65 10.14 -11.72
N LYS A 139 -5.82 9.12 -11.50
CA LYS A 139 -5.79 8.25 -10.31
C LYS A 139 -4.33 8.02 -9.92
N THR A 140 -4.11 7.58 -8.69
CA THR A 140 -2.80 7.12 -8.21
C THR A 140 -2.89 5.64 -7.93
N ASP A 141 -1.98 4.88 -8.50
CA ASP A 141 -1.78 3.45 -8.26
C ASP A 141 -0.36 3.21 -7.76
N LEU A 142 -0.24 2.59 -6.59
CA LEU A 142 1.03 2.14 -6.01
C LEU A 142 0.99 0.63 -5.89
N TRP A 143 1.97 -0.02 -6.49
CA TRP A 143 2.18 -1.47 -6.48
C TRP A 143 3.44 -1.79 -5.70
N TYR A 144 3.37 -2.83 -4.87
CA TYR A 144 4.51 -3.45 -4.23
C TYR A 144 4.40 -4.96 -4.45
N SER A 145 5.43 -5.59 -4.99
CA SER A 145 5.37 -6.99 -5.42
C SER A 145 6.73 -7.65 -5.44
N VAL A 146 6.77 -8.98 -5.46
CA VAL A 146 8.01 -9.76 -5.62
C VAL A 146 8.12 -10.34 -7.02
N GLY A 147 9.31 -10.27 -7.59
CA GLY A 147 9.73 -11.02 -8.78
C GLY A 147 8.98 -10.68 -10.06
N ASP A 148 9.07 -11.59 -11.04
CA ASP A 148 8.43 -11.50 -12.38
C ASP A 148 6.89 -11.45 -12.32
N GLU A 149 6.30 -11.64 -11.14
CA GLU A 149 4.85 -11.67 -10.91
C GLU A 149 4.24 -10.26 -11.01
N TYR A 150 5.04 -9.21 -10.85
CA TYR A 150 4.67 -7.84 -11.20
C TYR A 150 4.26 -7.70 -12.67
N GLU A 151 5.12 -8.18 -13.59
CA GLU A 151 4.83 -8.09 -15.03
C GLU A 151 3.60 -8.93 -15.41
N GLN A 152 3.43 -10.09 -14.78
CA GLN A 152 2.24 -10.91 -14.99
C GLN A 152 0.97 -10.23 -14.47
N GLY A 153 1.05 -9.58 -13.31
CA GLY A 153 -0.04 -8.80 -12.72
C GLY A 153 -0.50 -7.66 -13.63
N ILE A 154 0.43 -6.89 -14.20
CA ILE A 154 0.10 -5.83 -15.16
C ILE A 154 -0.53 -6.39 -16.42
N ARG A 155 0.04 -7.43 -17.04
CA ARG A 155 -0.51 -8.04 -18.26
C ARG A 155 -1.93 -8.58 -18.07
N LEU A 156 -2.23 -9.13 -16.88
CA LEU A 156 -3.57 -9.59 -16.53
C LEU A 156 -4.56 -8.42 -16.36
N GLU A 157 -4.11 -7.27 -15.87
CA GLU A 157 -4.96 -6.08 -15.76
C GLU A 157 -5.20 -5.38 -17.09
N GLU A 158 -4.16 -5.20 -17.90
CA GLU A 158 -4.26 -4.60 -19.25
C GLU A 158 -5.19 -5.42 -20.15
N GLY A 159 -5.00 -6.75 -20.18
CA GLY A 159 -5.89 -7.64 -20.92
C GLY A 159 -7.34 -7.66 -20.40
N ARG A 160 -7.57 -7.29 -19.14
CA ARG A 160 -8.91 -7.16 -18.55
C ARG A 160 -9.56 -5.81 -18.91
N GLN A 161 -8.80 -4.71 -18.94
CA GLN A 161 -9.33 -3.42 -19.40
C GLN A 161 -9.73 -3.47 -20.87
N GLU A 162 -8.96 -4.16 -21.73
CA GLU A 162 -9.33 -4.38 -23.14
C GLU A 162 -10.63 -5.18 -23.32
N GLN A 163 -10.98 -6.09 -22.39
CA GLN A 163 -12.24 -6.83 -22.45
C GLN A 163 -13.47 -6.03 -22.02
N VAL A 164 -13.30 -4.96 -21.24
CA VAL A 164 -14.43 -4.13 -20.76
C VAL A 164 -14.86 -3.10 -21.81
N ASP A 165 -13.97 -2.74 -22.74
CA ASP A 165 -14.24 -1.75 -23.80
C ASP A 165 -15.00 -2.31 -25.02
N TYR A 166 -15.47 -3.57 -24.96
CA TYR A 166 -16.26 -4.23 -26.02
C TYR A 166 -17.68 -4.63 -25.57
N PHE A 167 -18.45 -3.72 -24.95
CA PHE A 167 -19.91 -3.87 -24.83
C PHE A 167 -20.65 -2.53 -24.85
#